data_AF-K7RHK3-F1
#
_entry.id   AF-K7RHK3-F1
#
_cell.length_a   1.000
_cell.length_b   1.000
_cell.length_c   1.000
_cell.angle_alpha   90.00
_cell.angle_beta   90.00
_cell.angle_gamma   90.00
#
_symmetry.space_group_name_H-M   'P 1'
#
loop_
_entity.id
_entity.type
_entity.pdbx_description
1 polymer ?
#
loop_
_entity_poly.entity_id
_entity_poly.type
_entity_poly.pdbx_seq_one_letter_code
_entity_poly.pdbx_strand_id
1 'polypeptide(L)'
;MKKLRRLEDLLPHLKEGRYRLGPHVAKHMLQEGFTELDVLKALEWGRELAIYPEDGRMLVLGYMVFPPRLRLPLHVVLDYTPPRRVDIVTAFIPKEPHRVYSRSRLAALLRFDGALEEVRWSLKEARARYALD
;
A
#
# COMPACT_ATOMS: atom_id res chain seq x y z
N MET A 1 -14.58 3.92 -24.39
CA MET A 1 -14.25 3.40 -23.04
C MET A 1 -12.75 3.16 -22.97
N LYS A 2 -12.00 3.79 -22.05
CA LYS A 2 -10.60 3.42 -21.84
C LYS A 2 -10.57 1.98 -21.30
N LYS A 3 -9.71 1.12 -21.88
CA LYS A 3 -9.53 -0.26 -21.40
C LYS A 3 -9.08 -0.21 -19.93
N LEU A 4 -9.80 -0.91 -19.05
CA LEU A 4 -9.42 -1.07 -17.65
C LEU A 4 -8.10 -1.85 -17.60
N ARG A 5 -7.04 -1.23 -17.06
CA ARG A 5 -5.76 -1.92 -16.85
C ARG A 5 -5.78 -2.69 -15.53
N ARG A 6 -5.17 -3.86 -15.54
CA ARG A 6 -4.98 -4.79 -14.42
C ARG A 6 -3.53 -4.80 -13.96
N LEU A 7 -3.27 -5.31 -12.77
CA LEU A 7 -1.92 -5.45 -12.22
C LEU A 7 -1.03 -6.25 -13.17
N GLU A 8 -1.55 -7.32 -13.76
CA GLU A 8 -0.85 -8.13 -14.77
C GLU A 8 -0.38 -7.31 -15.99
N ASP A 9 -1.16 -6.31 -16.43
CA ASP A 9 -0.78 -5.40 -17.51
C ASP A 9 0.40 -4.49 -17.12
N LEU A 10 0.60 -4.29 -15.81
CA LEU A 10 1.62 -3.40 -15.25
C LEU A 10 2.91 -4.14 -14.89
N LEU A 11 2.86 -5.45 -14.60
CA LEU A 11 4.02 -6.25 -14.20
C LEU A 11 5.21 -6.16 -15.18
N PRO A 12 5.04 -6.16 -16.52
CA PRO A 12 6.17 -5.99 -17.44
C PRO A 12 6.90 -4.66 -17.24
N HIS A 13 6.18 -3.57 -17.00
CA HIS A 13 6.79 -2.28 -16.71
C HIS A 13 7.63 -2.32 -15.43
N LEU A 14 7.12 -2.97 -14.38
CA LEU A 14 7.85 -3.12 -13.12
C LEU A 14 9.12 -3.96 -13.28
N LYS A 15 9.04 -5.10 -13.98
CA LYS A 15 10.15 -6.02 -14.21
C LYS A 15 11.27 -5.40 -15.05
N GLU A 16 10.91 -4.55 -16.00
CA GLU A 16 11.87 -3.84 -16.86
C GLU A 16 12.43 -2.55 -16.21
N GLY A 17 12.11 -2.28 -14.94
CA GLY A 17 12.57 -1.07 -14.26
C GLY A 17 11.88 0.21 -14.74
N ARG A 18 10.79 0.10 -15.52
CA ARG A 18 9.99 1.24 -16.01
C ARG A 18 8.99 1.69 -14.94
N TYR A 19 9.50 2.01 -13.77
CA TYR A 19 8.71 2.58 -12.68
C TYR A 19 9.43 3.72 -11.98
N ARG A 20 8.69 4.45 -11.17
CA ARG A 20 9.23 5.50 -10.31
C ARG A 20 8.67 5.33 -8.90
N LEU A 21 9.53 5.40 -7.91
CA LEU A 21 9.11 5.55 -6.52
C LEU A 21 8.67 7.00 -6.28
N GLY A 22 7.44 7.17 -5.83
CA GLY A 22 6.96 8.46 -5.35
C GLY A 22 7.74 8.89 -4.10
N PRO A 23 7.87 10.19 -3.83
CA PRO A 23 8.54 10.70 -2.63
C PRO A 23 8.02 10.07 -1.32
N HIS A 24 6.73 9.73 -1.28
CA HIS A 24 6.09 9.13 -0.11
C HIS A 24 6.56 7.69 0.16
N VAL A 25 6.91 6.92 -0.88
CA VAL A 25 7.37 5.53 -0.70
C VAL A 25 8.68 5.51 0.08
N ALA A 26 9.63 6.38 -0.27
CA ALA A 26 10.92 6.47 0.42
C ALA A 26 10.78 6.78 1.92
N LYS A 27 9.81 7.63 2.27
CA LYS A 27 9.49 7.95 3.67
C LYS A 27 8.93 6.74 4.42
N HIS A 28 7.94 6.04 3.86
CA HIS A 28 7.37 4.85 4.47
C HIS A 28 8.37 3.70 4.56
N MET A 29 9.23 3.52 3.54
CA MET A 29 10.33 2.55 3.58
C MET A 29 11.21 2.75 4.82
N LEU A 30 11.60 4.00 5.11
CA LEU A 30 12.38 4.35 6.30
C LEU A 30 11.60 4.17 7.61
N GLN A 31 10.33 4.60 7.64
CA GLN A 31 9.53 4.59 8.88
C GLN A 31 9.02 3.20 9.27
N GLU A 32 8.73 2.36 8.28
CA GLU A 32 8.06 1.07 8.47
C GLU A 32 9.00 -0.11 8.21
N GLY A 33 10.24 0.14 7.77
CA GLY A 33 11.30 -0.84 7.69
C GLY A 33 11.20 -1.82 6.52
N PHE A 34 10.73 -1.35 5.36
CA PHE A 34 10.69 -2.15 4.13
C PHE A 34 11.52 -1.52 3.01
N THR A 35 11.96 -2.36 2.06
CA THR A 35 12.81 -1.93 0.94
C THR A 35 12.02 -1.79 -0.36
N GLU A 36 12.65 -1.20 -1.37
CA GLU A 36 12.11 -1.17 -2.74
C GLU A 36 11.90 -2.59 -3.30
N LEU A 37 12.83 -3.50 -3.02
CA LEU A 37 12.70 -4.90 -3.42
C LEU A 37 11.48 -5.58 -2.78
N ASP A 38 11.17 -5.23 -1.52
CA ASP A 38 9.98 -5.74 -0.83
C ASP A 38 8.69 -5.26 -1.51
N VAL A 39 8.66 -3.98 -1.92
CA VAL A 39 7.53 -3.41 -2.69
C VAL A 39 7.36 -4.16 -4.01
N LEU A 40 8.44 -4.36 -4.77
CA LEU A 40 8.39 -5.05 -6.06
C LEU A 40 7.94 -6.51 -5.92
N LYS A 41 8.46 -7.24 -4.93
CA LYS A 41 8.02 -8.62 -4.64
C LYS A 41 6.56 -8.68 -4.20
N ALA A 42 6.12 -7.73 -3.39
CA ALA A 42 4.74 -7.60 -2.98
C ALA A 42 3.80 -7.37 -4.17
N LEU A 43 4.23 -6.59 -5.17
CA LEU A 43 3.49 -6.37 -6.41
C LEU A 43 3.50 -7.61 -7.33
N GLU A 44 4.61 -8.34 -7.42
CA GLU A 44 4.71 -9.53 -8.26
C GLU A 44 3.70 -10.62 -7.90
N TRP A 45 3.45 -10.82 -6.60
CA TRP A 45 2.53 -11.83 -6.07
C TRP A 45 1.26 -11.22 -5.45
N GLY A 46 1.05 -9.93 -5.70
CA GLY A 46 0.01 -9.14 -5.07
C GLY A 46 -1.37 -9.40 -5.64
N ARG A 47 -2.40 -9.09 -4.83
CA ARG A 47 -3.80 -9.12 -5.23
C ARG A 47 -4.32 -7.69 -5.40
N GLU A 48 -5.02 -7.43 -6.50
CA GLU A 48 -5.82 -6.23 -6.66
C GLU A 48 -6.92 -6.17 -5.59
N LEU A 49 -6.87 -5.16 -4.71
CA LEU A 49 -7.96 -4.87 -3.79
C LEU A 49 -8.99 -3.92 -4.40
N ALA A 50 -8.51 -2.94 -5.17
CA ALA A 50 -9.37 -1.98 -5.86
C ALA A 50 -8.70 -1.36 -7.07
N ILE A 51 -9.50 -1.00 -8.06
CA ILE A 51 -9.10 -0.21 -9.22
C ILE A 51 -9.94 1.06 -9.24
N TYR A 52 -9.28 2.20 -9.48
CA TYR A 52 -9.87 3.53 -9.58
C TYR A 52 -9.61 4.05 -11.01
N PRO A 53 -10.46 3.66 -11.98
CA PRO A 53 -10.18 3.90 -13.40
C PRO A 53 -10.10 5.38 -13.74
N GLU A 54 -10.92 6.20 -13.08
CA GLU A 54 -10.98 7.65 -13.26
C GLU A 54 -9.66 8.34 -12.90
N ASP A 55 -8.92 7.78 -11.94
CA ASP A 55 -7.63 8.32 -11.50
C ASP A 55 -6.45 7.60 -12.17
N GLY A 56 -6.72 6.55 -12.95
CA GLY A 56 -5.69 5.65 -13.46
C GLY A 56 -4.87 5.01 -12.33
N ARG A 57 -5.53 4.61 -11.23
CA ARG A 57 -4.88 4.08 -10.03
C ARG A 57 -5.41 2.72 -9.62
N MET A 58 -4.61 1.96 -8.89
CA MET A 58 -5.05 0.74 -8.22
C MET A 58 -4.39 0.60 -6.84
N LEU A 59 -5.09 -0.11 -5.95
CA LEU A 59 -4.60 -0.56 -4.66
C LEU A 59 -4.32 -2.06 -4.75
N VAL A 60 -3.08 -2.44 -4.43
CA VAL A 60 -2.62 -3.82 -4.41
C VAL A 60 -2.28 -4.21 -2.98
N LEU A 61 -2.70 -5.40 -2.57
CA LEU A 61 -2.23 -6.07 -1.35
C LEU A 61 -1.20 -7.12 -1.73
N GLY A 62 0.04 -6.89 -1.35
CA GLY A 62 1.10 -7.90 -1.39
C GLY A 62 1.57 -8.26 0.01
N TYR A 63 2.64 -9.05 0.07
CA TYR A 63 3.25 -9.47 1.34
C TYR A 63 4.77 -9.46 1.26
N MET A 64 5.39 -8.97 2.32
CA MET A 64 6.79 -9.21 2.61
C MET A 64 6.91 -10.55 3.34
N VAL A 65 7.83 -11.40 2.91
CA VAL A 65 8.02 -12.74 3.48
C VAL A 65 9.37 -12.80 4.17
N PHE A 66 9.35 -12.92 5.50
CA PHE A 66 10.52 -13.09 6.34
C PHE A 66 10.55 -14.54 6.86
N PRO A 67 11.54 -15.34 6.46
CA PRO A 67 11.71 -16.71 6.97
C PRO A 67 11.87 -16.71 8.50
N PRO A 68 11.36 -17.74 9.21
CA PRO A 68 10.72 -18.94 8.66
C PRO A 68 9.20 -18.84 8.42
N ARG A 69 8.48 -17.85 8.99
CA ARG A 69 6.99 -17.83 8.96
C ARG A 69 6.33 -16.45 8.98
N LEU A 70 7.09 -15.35 9.02
CA LEU A 70 6.48 -14.03 9.14
C LEU A 70 6.09 -13.50 7.76
N ARG A 71 4.81 -13.16 7.59
CA ARG A 71 4.29 -12.48 6.40
C ARG A 71 3.67 -11.16 6.82
N LEU A 72 4.28 -10.05 6.42
CA LEU A 72 3.75 -8.72 6.70
C LEU A 72 2.97 -8.22 5.48
N PRO A 73 1.70 -7.79 5.65
CA PRO A 73 0.92 -7.23 4.56
C PRO A 73 1.52 -5.90 4.12
N LEU A 74 1.47 -5.63 2.82
CA LEU A 74 1.90 -4.37 2.25
C LEU A 74 0.84 -3.88 1.27
N HIS A 75 0.26 -2.72 1.56
CA HIS A 75 -0.56 -1.98 0.61
C HIS A 75 0.34 -1.16 -0.28
N VAL A 76 0.13 -1.27 -1.59
CA VAL A 76 0.87 -0.52 -2.59
C VAL A 76 -0.12 0.16 -3.52
N VAL A 77 0.05 1.47 -3.71
CA VAL A 77 -0.80 2.26 -4.61
C VAL A 77 0.00 2.54 -5.88
N LEU A 78 -0.55 2.10 -7.00
CA LEU A 78 0.03 2.34 -8.32
C LEU A 78 -0.76 3.42 -9.05
N ASP A 79 -0.05 4.27 -9.79
CA ASP A 79 -0.59 5.19 -10.80
C ASP A 79 -0.04 4.79 -12.17
N TYR A 80 -0.95 4.46 -13.06
CA TYR A 80 -0.69 4.02 -14.43
C TYR A 80 -1.25 5.01 -15.46
N THR A 81 -1.48 6.26 -15.06
CA THR A 81 -1.83 7.33 -16.01
C THR A 81 -0.74 7.56 -17.06
N PRO A 82 0.58 7.48 -16.75
CA PRO A 82 1.61 7.54 -17.78
C PRO A 82 1.60 6.24 -18.60
N PRO A 83 1.57 6.29 -19.94
CA PRO A 83 1.34 5.09 -20.75
C PRO A 83 2.52 4.11 -20.79
N ARG A 84 3.74 4.56 -20.44
CA ARG A 84 5.00 3.80 -20.61
C ARG A 84 5.74 3.49 -19.32
N ARG A 85 5.20 3.89 -18.16
CA ARG A 85 5.78 3.64 -16.85
C ARG A 85 4.69 3.49 -15.79
N VAL A 86 5.05 2.94 -14.65
CA VAL A 86 4.18 2.86 -13.47
C VAL A 86 4.76 3.72 -12.36
N ASP A 87 3.99 4.64 -11.81
CA ASP A 87 4.41 5.37 -10.63
C ASP A 87 3.90 4.63 -9.38
N ILE A 88 4.82 4.21 -8.50
CA ILE A 88 4.48 3.64 -7.20
C ILE A 88 4.27 4.84 -6.27
N VAL A 89 3.01 5.21 -6.01
CA VAL A 89 2.68 6.48 -5.36
C VAL A 89 2.98 6.44 -3.86
N THR A 90 2.57 5.36 -3.20
CA THR A 90 2.87 5.08 -1.79
C THR A 90 2.84 3.57 -1.54
N ALA A 91 3.50 3.15 -0.48
CA ALA A 91 3.40 1.81 0.08
C ALA A 91 3.39 1.91 1.61
N PHE A 92 2.60 1.07 2.29
CA PHE A 92 2.52 1.07 3.76
C PHE A 92 2.00 -0.28 4.28
N ILE A 93 2.31 -0.62 5.53
CA ILE A 93 1.83 -1.78 6.26
C ILE A 93 0.44 -1.44 6.84
N PRO A 94 -0.65 -2.00 6.30
CA PRO A 94 -2.00 -1.68 6.77
C PRO A 94 -2.31 -2.35 8.10
N LYS A 95 -3.06 -1.66 8.98
CA LYS A 95 -3.69 -2.29 10.15
C LYS A 95 -4.77 -3.31 9.76
N GLU A 96 -5.48 -3.04 8.67
CA GLU A 96 -6.56 -3.87 8.12
C GLU A 96 -6.22 -4.29 6.68
N PRO A 97 -5.56 -5.44 6.46
CA PRO A 97 -4.97 -5.78 5.16
C PRO A 97 -5.96 -5.92 4.01
N HIS A 98 -7.20 -6.33 4.28
CA HIS A 98 -8.23 -6.51 3.25
C HIS A 98 -9.13 -5.29 3.09
N ARG A 99 -8.86 -4.19 3.80
CA ARG A 99 -9.66 -2.97 3.70
C ARG A 99 -9.46 -2.31 2.34
N VAL A 100 -10.58 -2.06 1.68
CA VAL A 100 -10.65 -1.23 0.47
C VAL A 100 -10.94 0.21 0.87
N TYR A 101 -10.23 1.17 0.29
CA TYR A 101 -10.42 2.59 0.55
C TYR A 101 -11.33 3.23 -0.51
N SER A 102 -12.13 4.21 -0.12
CA SER A 102 -12.81 5.06 -1.11
C SER A 102 -11.79 5.92 -1.86
N ARG A 103 -12.15 6.42 -3.06
CA ARG A 103 -11.32 7.39 -3.81
C ARG A 103 -10.93 8.60 -2.96
N SER A 104 -11.88 9.15 -2.20
CA SER A 104 -11.64 10.30 -1.32
C SER A 104 -10.68 9.96 -0.19
N ARG A 105 -10.80 8.76 0.42
CA ARG A 105 -9.89 8.30 1.48
C ARG A 105 -8.50 8.04 0.94
N LEU A 106 -8.38 7.40 -0.23
CA LEU A 106 -7.10 7.21 -0.91
C LEU A 106 -6.44 8.55 -1.19
N ALA A 107 -7.16 9.49 -1.79
CA ALA A 107 -6.64 10.82 -2.07
C ALA A 107 -6.23 11.55 -0.77
N ALA A 108 -6.94 11.34 0.34
CA ALA A 108 -6.53 11.86 1.64
C ALA A 108 -5.25 11.19 2.17
N LEU A 109 -5.10 9.86 2.06
CA LEU A 109 -3.86 9.15 2.43
C LEU A 109 -2.65 9.64 1.62
N LEU A 110 -2.86 9.95 0.33
CA LEU A 110 -1.81 10.48 -0.54
C LEU A 110 -1.46 11.95 -0.25
N ARG A 111 -2.39 12.73 0.34
CA ARG A 111 -2.18 14.14 0.68
C ARG A 111 -1.67 14.35 2.11
N PHE A 112 -2.10 13.52 3.07
CA PHE A 112 -1.83 13.70 4.48
C PHE A 112 -0.71 12.78 4.95
N ASP A 113 0.44 13.43 5.06
CA ASP A 113 1.78 12.90 5.25
C ASP A 113 2.15 12.61 6.74
N GLY A 114 1.19 12.31 7.62
CA GLY A 114 1.53 12.20 9.06
C GLY A 114 0.39 11.92 10.05
N ALA A 115 -0.86 11.91 9.59
CA ALA A 115 -1.96 11.39 10.39
C ALA A 115 -2.16 9.92 10.02
N LEU A 116 -1.33 9.04 10.61
CA LEU A 116 -1.95 7.88 11.25
C LEU A 116 -3.12 8.49 12.03
N GLU A 117 -4.37 8.12 11.70
CA GLU A 117 -5.55 8.53 12.46
C GLU A 117 -5.14 8.66 13.93
N GLU A 118 -5.26 9.85 14.51
CA GLU A 118 -5.03 10.05 15.94
C GLU A 118 -5.69 8.88 16.65
N VAL A 119 -4.87 7.94 17.13
CA VAL A 119 -5.37 6.86 17.96
C VAL A 119 -5.69 7.56 19.27
N ARG A 120 -6.93 8.04 19.38
CA ARG A 120 -7.54 8.24 20.68
C ARG A 120 -7.63 6.85 21.30
N TRP A 121 -6.62 6.50 22.08
CA TRP A 121 -6.78 5.49 23.10
C TRP A 121 -7.91 5.99 24.01
N SER A 122 -9.09 5.39 23.97
CA SER A 122 -9.99 5.42 25.10
C SER A 122 -9.44 4.49 26.19
N LEU A 123 -8.24 4.81 26.69
CA LEU A 123 -7.74 4.28 27.95
C LEU A 123 -8.49 4.94 29.11
N LYS A 124 -9.80 4.68 29.15
CA LYS A 124 -10.55 4.57 30.38
C LYS A 124 -11.11 3.16 30.61
N GLU A 125 -10.98 2.22 29.66
CA GLU A 125 -11.58 0.88 29.85
C GLU A 125 -10.64 -0.32 29.68
N ALA A 126 -9.43 -0.17 29.14
CA ALA A 126 -8.51 -1.32 29.02
C ALA A 126 -7.74 -1.66 30.31
N ARG A 127 -7.81 -0.82 31.35
CA ARG A 127 -7.17 -1.10 32.65
C ARG A 127 -8.01 -2.03 33.55
N ALA A 128 -9.26 -2.32 33.18
CA ALA A 128 -10.16 -3.17 33.95
C ALA A 128 -10.20 -4.64 33.47
N ARG A 129 -9.58 -4.98 32.33
CA ARG A 129 -9.70 -6.34 31.74
C ARG A 129 -8.43 -7.20 31.80
N TYR A 130 -7.31 -6.63 32.24
CA TYR A 130 -6.04 -7.34 32.42
C TYR A 130 -5.33 -7.02 33.75
N ALA A 131 -6.06 -6.48 34.73
CA ALA A 131 -5.66 -6.63 36.12
C ALA A 131 -5.93 -8.09 36.50
N LEU A 132 -4.94 -8.94 36.19
CA LEU A 132 -4.81 -10.26 36.79
C LEU A 132 -4.35 -10.00 38.24
N ASP A 133 -5.09 -10.58 39.18
CA ASP A 133 -4.64 -10.75 40.58
C ASP A 133 -3.33 -11.56 40.63
#